data_AF-A0A3D1SY31-F1
#
_entry.id   AF-A0A3D1SY31-F1
#
_cell.length_a   1.000
_cell.length_b   1.000
_cell.length_c   1.000
_cell.angle_alpha   90.00
_cell.angle_beta   90.00
_cell.angle_gamma   90.00
#
_symmetry.space_group_name_H-M   'P 1'
#
loop_
_entity.id
_entity.type
_entity.pdbx_description
1 polymer ?
#
loop_
_entity_poly.entity_id
_entity_poly.type
_entity_poly.pdbx_seq_one_letter_code
_entity_poly.pdbx_strand_id
1 'polypeptide(L)'
;MINIIWLTLLCAGAAVFTAKGQVALITGSLFQSAESAVAFGIKLAGLIAFWSGIMKVAEEAGLSKSIAKVMRPLLIKLLPGLKDHTEALGAVSLALSANFLGLANAGTALSLQAMEEMQKVNRQKDRASDPMCTFIIIIMGGLTLIPTTVIALRAQAGSAQPD
;
A
#
# COMPACT_ATOMS: atom_id res chain seq x y z
N MET A 1 -23.05 2.74 0.61
CA MET A 1 -23.11 1.29 0.92
C MET A 1 -22.20 0.90 2.07
N ILE A 2 -20.89 1.22 2.05
CA ILE A 2 -19.98 0.82 3.14
C ILE A 2 -20.28 1.48 4.50
N ASN A 3 -20.72 2.74 4.51
CA ASN A 3 -21.09 3.45 5.74
C ASN A 3 -22.24 2.76 6.49
N ILE A 4 -23.18 2.17 5.75
CA ILE A 4 -24.30 1.43 6.34
C ILE A 4 -23.77 0.15 6.99
N ILE A 5 -22.86 -0.56 6.32
CA ILE A 5 -22.22 -1.77 6.86
C ILE A 5 -21.48 -1.43 8.17
N TRP A 6 -20.65 -0.37 8.16
CA TRP A 6 -19.94 0.07 9.36
C TRP A 6 -20.88 0.46 10.50
N LEU A 7 -21.92 1.23 10.19
CA LEU A 7 -22.92 1.63 11.18
C LEU A 7 -23.61 0.40 11.77
N THR A 8 -24.02 -0.57 10.95
CA THR A 8 -24.67 -1.79 11.43
C THR A 8 -23.75 -2.61 12.34
N LEU A 9 -22.45 -2.73 12.01
CA LEU A 9 -21.47 -3.43 12.83
C LEU A 9 -21.27 -2.72 14.19
N LEU A 10 -21.16 -1.39 14.18
CA LEU A 10 -21.01 -0.59 15.40
C LEU A 10 -22.24 -0.69 16.30
N CYS A 11 -23.45 -0.55 15.73
CA CYS A 11 -24.70 -0.67 16.47
C CYS A 11 -24.92 -2.09 17.01
N ALA A 12 -24.63 -3.14 16.22
CA ALA A 12 -24.73 -4.52 16.67
C ALA A 12 -23.74 -4.80 17.80
N GLY A 13 -22.50 -4.32 17.69
CA GLY A 13 -21.50 -4.40 18.77
C GLY A 13 -22.00 -3.73 20.05
N ALA A 14 -22.45 -2.48 19.95
CA ALA A 14 -23.01 -1.74 21.09
C ALA A 14 -24.21 -2.46 21.73
N ALA A 15 -25.11 -3.04 20.92
CA ALA A 15 -26.25 -3.83 21.39
C ALA A 15 -25.82 -5.09 22.16
N VAL A 16 -24.78 -5.80 21.70
CA VAL A 16 -24.25 -6.99 22.39
C VAL A 16 -23.59 -6.61 23.72
N PHE A 17 -22.80 -5.53 23.76
CA PHE A 17 -22.12 -5.09 24.98
C PHE A 17 -23.11 -4.54 26.03
N THR A 18 -24.16 -3.86 25.59
CA THR A 18 -25.25 -3.40 26.47
C THR A 18 -26.07 -4.58 27.01
N ALA A 19 -26.43 -5.56 26.17
CA ALA A 19 -27.13 -6.77 26.61
C ALA A 19 -26.32 -7.61 27.62
N LYS A 20 -24.98 -7.58 27.54
CA LYS A 20 -24.09 -8.23 28.51
C LYS A 20 -23.81 -7.39 29.78
N GLY A 21 -24.37 -6.18 29.90
CA GLY A 21 -24.13 -5.28 31.03
C GLY A 21 -22.72 -4.68 31.09
N GLN A 22 -21.93 -4.78 30.02
CA GLN A 22 -20.53 -4.36 29.96
C GLN A 22 -20.36 -3.00 29.27
N VAL A 23 -21.24 -2.05 29.56
CA VAL A 23 -21.29 -0.74 28.87
C VAL A 23 -19.99 0.07 29.06
N ALA A 24 -19.32 -0.09 30.21
CA ALA A 24 -18.05 0.60 30.50
C ALA A 24 -16.92 0.19 29.54
N LEU A 25 -16.95 -1.03 28.99
CA LEU A 25 -15.95 -1.49 28.02
C LEU A 25 -16.09 -0.77 26.67
N ILE A 26 -17.30 -0.33 26.31
CA ILE A 26 -17.54 0.40 25.05
C ILE A 26 -16.71 1.69 25.02
N THR A 27 -16.78 2.48 26.10
CA THR A 27 -16.04 3.73 26.22
C THR A 27 -14.53 3.50 26.21
N GLY A 28 -14.05 2.50 26.96
CA GLY A 28 -12.62 2.14 26.98
C GLY A 28 -12.10 1.71 25.60
N SER A 29 -12.84 0.85 24.90
CA SER A 29 -12.48 0.40 23.55
C SER A 29 -12.53 1.51 22.52
N LEU A 30 -13.43 2.49 22.65
CA LEU A 30 -13.48 3.69 21.80
C LEU A 30 -12.18 4.51 21.92
N PHE A 31 -11.77 4.83 23.16
CA PHE A 31 -10.55 5.60 23.39
C PHE A 31 -9.30 4.83 22.95
N GLN A 32 -9.21 3.54 23.26
CA GLN A 32 -8.09 2.69 22.84
C GLN A 32 -8.00 2.58 21.30
N SER A 33 -9.15 2.48 20.63
CA SER A 33 -9.19 2.45 19.16
C SER A 33 -8.75 3.78 18.56
N ALA A 34 -9.16 4.91 19.16
CA ALA A 34 -8.74 6.23 18.72
C ALA A 34 -7.23 6.44 18.89
N GLU A 35 -6.66 6.05 20.04
CA GLU A 35 -5.22 6.10 20.28
C GLU A 35 -4.45 5.22 19.29
N SER A 36 -4.93 3.99 19.07
CA SER A 36 -4.33 3.06 18.11
C SER A 36 -4.38 3.62 16.69
N ALA A 37 -5.47 4.26 16.28
CA ALA A 37 -5.60 4.87 14.96
C ALA A 37 -4.63 6.03 14.76
N VAL A 38 -4.46 6.90 15.78
CA VAL A 38 -3.49 8.00 15.74
C VAL A 38 -2.05 7.46 15.67
N ALA A 39 -1.72 6.50 16.54
CA ALA A 39 -0.40 5.87 16.54
C ALA A 39 -0.08 5.20 15.20
N PHE A 40 -1.07 4.54 14.60
CA PHE A 40 -0.93 3.95 13.26
C PHE A 40 -0.73 5.01 12.18
N GLY A 41 -1.51 6.09 12.20
CA GLY A 41 -1.37 7.19 11.24
C GLY A 41 0.01 7.85 11.28
N ILE A 42 0.54 8.13 12.47
CA ILE A 42 1.89 8.70 12.64
C ILE A 42 2.97 7.74 12.12
N LYS A 43 2.87 6.44 12.44
CA LYS A 43 3.80 5.43 11.93
C LYS A 43 3.80 5.38 10.41
N LEU A 44 2.61 5.38 9.80
CA LEU A 44 2.48 5.33 8.35
C LEU A 44 3.02 6.60 7.68
N ALA A 45 2.76 7.77 8.26
CA ALA A 45 3.29 9.04 7.76
C ALA A 45 4.83 9.06 7.77
N GLY A 46 5.46 8.62 8.86
CA GLY A 46 6.92 8.52 8.94
C GLY A 46 7.50 7.53 7.92
N LEU A 47 6.84 6.39 7.72
CA LEU A 47 7.23 5.38 6.75
C LEU A 47 7.15 5.93 5.31
N ILE A 48 6.03 6.57 4.94
CA ILE A 48 5.85 7.18 3.62
C ILE A 48 6.90 8.28 3.41
N ALA A 49 7.09 9.18 4.39
CA ALA A 49 8.08 10.26 4.28
C ALA A 49 9.50 9.72 4.04
N PHE A 50 9.89 8.65 4.75
CA PHE A 50 11.19 8.00 4.56
C PHE A 50 11.35 7.41 3.16
N TRP A 51 10.38 6.62 2.70
CA TRP A 51 10.45 5.99 1.38
C TRP A 51 10.33 7.00 0.24
N SER A 52 9.53 8.06 0.40
CA SER A 52 9.46 9.17 -0.55
C SER A 52 10.78 9.94 -0.62
N GLY A 53 11.50 10.08 0.49
CA GLY A 53 12.87 10.61 0.49
C GLY A 53 13.83 9.73 -0.32
N ILE A 54 13.82 8.41 -0.08
CA ILE A 54 14.63 7.46 -0.86
C ILE A 54 14.26 7.52 -2.36
N MET A 55 12.97 7.60 -2.68
CA MET A 55 12.51 7.70 -4.07
C MET A 55 13.02 8.97 -4.75
N LYS A 56 12.99 10.13 -4.07
CA LYS A 56 13.58 11.37 -4.60
C LYS A 56 15.08 11.22 -4.88
N VAL A 57 15.83 10.61 -3.95
CA VAL A 57 17.27 10.33 -4.16
C VAL A 57 17.47 9.40 -5.36
N ALA A 58 16.66 8.34 -5.49
CA ALA A 58 16.74 7.41 -6.62
C ALA A 58 16.36 8.06 -7.96
N GLU A 59 15.47 9.05 -7.94
CA GLU A 59 15.07 9.85 -9.10
C GLU A 59 16.16 10.81 -9.54
N GLU A 60 16.73 11.57 -8.59
CA GLU A 60 17.86 12.48 -8.84
C GLU A 60 19.10 11.72 -9.31
N ALA A 61 19.35 10.52 -8.78
CA ALA A 61 20.43 9.63 -9.22
C ALA A 61 20.16 8.97 -10.59
N GLY A 62 18.96 9.14 -11.18
CA GLY A 62 18.59 8.53 -12.46
C GLY A 62 18.34 7.01 -12.40
N LEU A 63 18.30 6.42 -11.21
CA LEU A 63 18.01 5.00 -11.01
C LEU A 63 16.56 4.68 -11.40
N SER A 64 15.61 5.56 -11.03
CA SER A 64 14.20 5.40 -11.40
C SER A 64 14.02 5.34 -12.93
N LYS A 65 14.71 6.22 -13.67
CA LYS A 65 14.69 6.25 -15.14
C LYS A 65 15.31 5.00 -15.75
N SER A 66 16.37 4.47 -15.15
CA SER A 66 17.04 3.25 -15.62
C SER A 66 16.15 2.02 -15.44
N ILE A 67 15.56 1.84 -14.26
CA ILE A 67 14.63 0.74 -13.97
C ILE A 67 13.38 0.88 -14.84
N ALA A 68 12.82 2.09 -14.95
CA ALA A 68 11.67 2.37 -15.79
C ALA A 68 11.97 2.04 -17.25
N LYS A 69 13.18 2.32 -17.78
CA LYS A 69 13.56 1.99 -19.16
C LYS A 69 13.56 0.48 -19.42
N VAL A 70 14.03 -0.31 -18.45
CA VAL A 70 14.02 -1.78 -18.51
C VAL A 70 12.59 -2.32 -18.45
N MET A 71 11.76 -1.77 -17.56
CA MET A 71 10.37 -2.21 -17.40
C MET A 71 9.40 -1.60 -18.44
N ARG A 72 9.82 -0.54 -19.16
CA ARG A 72 9.00 0.23 -20.10
C ARG A 72 8.19 -0.61 -21.09
N PRO A 73 8.76 -1.59 -21.82
CA PRO A 73 7.99 -2.36 -22.79
C PRO A 73 6.84 -3.15 -22.13
N LEU A 74 7.04 -3.64 -20.91
CA LEU A 74 6.01 -4.32 -20.14
C LEU A 74 4.98 -3.32 -19.60
N LEU A 75 5.45 -2.22 -18.99
CA LEU A 75 4.57 -1.25 -18.35
C LEU A 75 3.71 -0.47 -19.35
N ILE A 76 4.20 -0.14 -20.54
CA ILE A 76 3.37 0.53 -21.55
C ILE A 76 2.28 -0.41 -22.09
N LYS A 77 2.56 -1.72 -22.15
CA LYS A 77 1.57 -2.72 -22.55
C LYS A 77 0.49 -2.93 -21.49
N LEU A 78 0.88 -2.93 -20.21
CA LEU A 78 -0.05 -3.12 -19.08
C LEU A 78 -0.79 -1.82 -18.68
N LEU A 79 -0.13 -0.68 -18.80
CA LEU A 79 -0.58 0.64 -18.35
C LEU A 79 -0.47 1.67 -19.49
N PRO A 80 -1.20 1.47 -20.60
CA PRO A 80 -1.09 2.33 -21.79
C PRO A 80 -1.42 3.81 -21.49
N GLY A 81 -2.27 4.06 -20.50
CA GLY A 81 -2.62 5.42 -20.04
C GLY A 81 -1.47 6.20 -19.40
N LEU A 82 -0.34 5.56 -19.09
CA LEU A 82 0.84 6.23 -18.51
C LEU A 82 2.00 6.42 -19.50
N LYS A 83 1.83 6.06 -20.78
CA LYS A 83 2.92 6.01 -21.77
C LYS A 83 3.74 7.30 -21.90
N ASP A 84 3.09 8.46 -21.71
CA ASP A 84 3.66 9.80 -21.85
C ASP A 84 4.04 10.43 -20.49
N HIS A 85 3.86 9.69 -19.39
CA HIS A 85 4.04 10.17 -18.02
C HIS A 85 5.22 9.46 -17.34
N THR A 86 6.43 9.93 -17.61
CA THR A 86 7.69 9.30 -17.17
C THR A 86 7.83 9.20 -15.65
N GLU A 87 7.37 10.21 -14.90
CA GLU A 87 7.41 10.21 -13.42
C GLU A 87 6.49 9.14 -12.82
N ALA A 88 5.23 9.09 -13.28
CA ALA A 88 4.27 8.07 -12.86
C ALA A 88 4.73 6.65 -13.23
N LEU A 89 5.29 6.47 -14.44
CA LEU A 89 5.92 5.20 -14.83
C LEU A 89 7.11 4.83 -13.94
N GLY A 90 7.95 5.80 -13.56
CA GLY A 90 9.07 5.58 -12.65
C GLY A 90 8.64 5.11 -11.27
N ALA A 91 7.65 5.78 -10.66
CA ALA A 91 7.10 5.41 -9.37
C ALA A 91 6.45 4.01 -9.38
N VAL A 92 5.64 3.73 -10.40
CA VAL A 92 5.03 2.40 -10.61
C VAL A 92 6.11 1.32 -10.79
N SER A 93 7.14 1.60 -11.58
CA SER A 93 8.25 0.67 -11.84
C SER A 93 8.99 0.32 -10.56
N LEU A 94 9.25 1.30 -9.68
CA LEU A 94 9.92 1.06 -8.41
C LEU A 94 9.02 0.29 -7.43
N ALA A 95 7.74 0.64 -7.35
CA ALA A 95 6.77 -0.08 -6.52
C ALA A 95 6.65 -1.55 -6.92
N LEU A 96 6.55 -1.84 -8.22
CA LEU A 96 6.54 -3.21 -8.73
C LEU A 96 7.86 -3.94 -8.47
N SER A 97 8.99 -3.26 -8.62
CA SER A 97 10.31 -3.83 -8.28
C SER A 97 10.39 -4.21 -6.80
N ALA A 98 9.95 -3.33 -5.90
CA ALA A 98 9.91 -3.62 -4.47
C ALA A 98 8.97 -4.80 -4.13
N ASN A 99 7.81 -4.88 -4.81
CA ASN A 99 6.88 -6.00 -4.67
C ASN A 99 7.49 -7.32 -5.16
N PHE A 100 8.22 -7.29 -6.28
CA PHE A 100 8.89 -8.46 -6.85
C PHE A 100 10.04 -8.97 -5.95
N LEU A 101 10.77 -8.06 -5.31
CA LEU A 101 11.85 -8.36 -4.36
C LEU A 101 11.34 -8.75 -2.96
N GLY A 102 10.03 -8.73 -2.74
CA GLY A 102 9.42 -9.12 -1.46
C GLY A 102 9.64 -8.11 -0.34
N LEU A 103 9.96 -6.85 -0.67
CA LEU A 103 10.17 -5.78 0.30
C LEU A 103 8.83 -5.20 0.79
N ALA A 104 8.04 -6.00 1.51
CA ALA A 104 6.63 -5.70 1.83
C ALA A 104 6.40 -4.32 2.48
N ASN A 105 7.27 -3.94 3.44
CA ASN A 105 7.20 -2.65 4.14
C ASN A 105 7.50 -1.45 3.22
N ALA A 106 8.41 -1.62 2.27
CA ALA A 106 8.73 -0.61 1.27
C ALA A 106 7.65 -0.56 0.17
N GLY A 107 7.18 -1.74 -0.25
CA GLY A 107 6.20 -1.90 -1.32
C GLY A 107 4.90 -1.16 -1.05
N THR A 108 4.40 -1.19 0.19
CA THR A 108 3.17 -0.46 0.56
C THR A 108 3.34 1.06 0.42
N ALA A 109 4.42 1.62 0.98
CA ALA A 109 4.68 3.06 0.91
C ALA A 109 4.95 3.52 -0.53
N LEU A 110 5.75 2.77 -1.29
CA LEU A 110 6.03 3.05 -2.70
C LEU A 110 4.77 2.94 -3.58
N SER A 111 3.86 2.03 -3.26
CA SER A 111 2.59 1.90 -3.98
C SER A 111 1.66 3.09 -3.72
N LEU A 112 1.61 3.60 -2.48
CA LEU A 112 0.86 4.82 -2.16
C LEU A 112 1.43 6.01 -2.91
N GLN A 113 2.75 6.15 -2.96
CA GLN A 113 3.39 7.20 -3.75
C GLN A 113 3.11 7.06 -5.26
N ALA A 114 3.17 5.84 -5.80
CA ALA A 114 2.80 5.59 -7.21
C ALA A 114 1.34 5.96 -7.49
N MET A 115 0.42 5.70 -6.54
CA MET A 115 -0.98 6.15 -6.63
C MET A 115 -1.09 7.67 -6.64
N GLU A 116 -0.32 8.38 -5.81
CA GLU A 116 -0.28 9.85 -5.82
C GLU A 116 0.22 10.39 -7.16
N GLU A 117 1.28 9.83 -7.73
CA GLU A 117 1.80 10.24 -9.05
C GLU A 117 0.79 9.97 -10.17
N MET A 118 0.13 8.80 -10.19
CA MET A 118 -0.95 8.51 -11.13
C MET A 118 -2.15 9.46 -10.93
N GLN A 119 -2.46 9.83 -9.69
CA GLN A 119 -3.54 10.74 -9.37
C GLN A 119 -3.26 12.16 -9.87
N LYS A 120 -2.00 12.61 -9.96
CA LYS A 120 -1.66 13.92 -10.57
C LYS A 120 -2.08 14.01 -12.03
N VAL A 121 -1.87 12.93 -12.79
CA VAL A 121 -2.21 12.85 -14.23
C VAL A 121 -3.64 12.40 -14.52
N ASN A 122 -4.38 11.96 -13.49
CA ASN A 122 -5.77 11.55 -13.61
C ASN A 122 -6.69 12.74 -13.95
N ARG A 123 -7.55 12.58 -14.97
CA ARG A 123 -8.53 13.60 -15.39
C ARG A 123 -9.74 13.71 -14.45
N GLN A 124 -10.15 12.61 -13.80
CA GLN A 124 -11.30 12.57 -12.89
C GLN A 124 -10.80 12.32 -11.47
N LYS A 125 -10.61 13.38 -10.68
CA LYS A 125 -9.97 13.27 -9.35
C LYS A 125 -10.80 12.47 -8.34
N ASP A 126 -12.09 12.40 -8.54
CA ASP A 126 -13.06 11.65 -7.72
C ASP A 126 -13.17 10.17 -8.11
N ARG A 127 -12.51 9.74 -9.19
CA ARG A 127 -12.60 8.37 -9.71
C ARG A 127 -11.22 7.78 -9.98
N ALA A 128 -11.02 6.52 -9.57
CA ALA A 128 -9.81 5.78 -9.93
C ALA A 128 -9.70 5.64 -11.47
N SER A 129 -8.52 5.92 -12.01
CA SER A 129 -8.23 5.74 -13.44
C SER A 129 -7.88 4.28 -13.77
N ASP A 130 -8.04 3.87 -15.03
CA ASP A 130 -7.71 2.50 -15.47
C ASP A 130 -6.27 2.05 -15.11
N PRO A 131 -5.24 2.92 -15.22
CA PRO A 131 -3.90 2.59 -14.75
C PRO A 131 -3.83 2.31 -13.25
N MET A 132 -4.54 3.08 -12.43
CA MET A 132 -4.58 2.88 -10.97
C MET A 132 -5.22 1.53 -10.62
N CYS A 133 -6.34 1.20 -11.26
CA CYS A 133 -7.03 -0.07 -11.05
C CYS A 133 -6.14 -1.26 -11.48
N THR A 134 -5.54 -1.19 -12.67
CA THR A 134 -4.65 -2.23 -13.18
C THR A 134 -3.43 -2.41 -12.28
N PHE A 135 -2.81 -1.31 -11.84
CA PHE A 135 -1.67 -1.34 -10.93
C PHE A 135 -2.00 -2.03 -9.60
N ILE A 136 -3.16 -1.70 -9.00
CA ILE A 136 -3.58 -2.34 -7.74
C ILE A 136 -3.80 -3.84 -7.92
N ILE A 137 -4.38 -4.27 -9.05
CA ILE A 137 -4.61 -5.69 -9.35
C ILE A 137 -3.26 -6.42 -9.44
N ILE A 138 -2.25 -5.82 -10.07
CA ILE A 138 -0.92 -6.43 -10.20
C ILE A 138 -0.26 -6.59 -8.83
N ILE A 139 -0.29 -5.56 -7.99
CA ILE A 139 0.37 -5.60 -6.68
C ILE A 139 -0.38 -6.54 -5.71
N MET A 140 -1.70 -6.49 -5.70
CA MET A 140 -2.52 -7.38 -4.87
C MET A 140 -2.53 -8.83 -5.37
N GLY A 141 -2.28 -9.05 -6.67
CA GLY A 141 -2.15 -10.37 -7.27
C GLY A 141 -0.99 -11.22 -6.74
N GLY A 142 -0.15 -10.67 -5.85
CA GLY A 142 0.85 -11.44 -5.10
C GLY A 142 2.02 -11.89 -5.96
N LEU A 143 2.33 -11.17 -7.04
CA LEU A 143 3.49 -11.47 -7.88
C LEU A 143 4.77 -11.09 -7.13
N THR A 144 5.25 -11.98 -6.26
CA THR A 144 6.51 -11.81 -5.52
C THR A 144 7.48 -12.88 -6.02
N LEU A 145 8.57 -12.45 -6.67
CA LEU A 145 9.57 -13.35 -7.24
C LEU A 145 10.51 -13.89 -6.17
N ILE A 146 10.90 -13.02 -5.22
CA ILE A 146 11.76 -13.39 -4.10
C ILE A 146 10.96 -13.19 -2.81
N PRO A 147 10.49 -14.26 -2.17
CA PRO A 147 9.61 -14.16 -1.00
C PRO A 147 10.42 -13.90 0.28
N THR A 148 11.31 -12.91 0.26
CA THR A 148 12.24 -12.56 1.35
C THR A 148 11.53 -12.38 2.70
N THR A 149 10.37 -11.72 2.70
CA THR A 149 9.55 -11.54 3.90
C THR A 149 9.02 -12.88 4.45
N VAL A 150 8.59 -13.79 3.58
CA VAL A 150 8.10 -15.12 4.00
C VAL A 150 9.24 -15.97 4.53
N ILE A 151 10.41 -15.92 3.88
CA ILE A 151 11.63 -16.60 4.31
C ILE A 151 12.06 -16.11 5.71
N ALA A 152 12.08 -14.80 5.91
CA ALA A 152 12.42 -14.19 7.20
C ALA A 152 11.44 -14.59 8.32
N LEU A 153 10.14 -14.61 8.03
CA LEU A 153 9.11 -15.07 8.97
C LEU A 153 9.27 -16.56 9.30
N ARG A 154 9.52 -17.40 8.30
CA ARG A 154 9.76 -18.85 8.49
C ARG A 154 11.02 -19.11 9.32
N ALA A 155 12.10 -18.35 9.08
CA ALA A 155 13.32 -18.43 9.85
C ALA A 155 13.09 -18.03 11.33
N GLN A 156 12.37 -16.92 11.57
CA GLN A 156 12.03 -16.49 12.93
C GLN A 156 11.12 -17.50 13.67
N ALA A 157 10.26 -18.19 12.93
CA ALA A 157 9.40 -19.24 13.46
C ALA A 157 10.12 -20.60 13.65
N GLY A 158 11.42 -20.69 13.35
CA GLY A 158 12.22 -21.91 13.55
C GLY A 158 12.03 -23.00 12.48
N SER A 159 11.61 -22.63 11.27
CA SER A 159 11.42 -23.58 10.17
C SER A 159 12.75 -24.25 9.77
N ALA A 160 12.75 -25.58 9.62
CA ALA A 160 13.93 -26.37 9.23
C ALA A 160 14.43 -26.06 7.82
N GLN A 161 13.53 -25.61 6.94
CA GLN A 161 13.84 -25.03 5.63
C GLN A 161 13.08 -23.70 5.50
N PRO A 162 13.75 -22.57 5.75
CA PRO A 162 13.15 -21.25 5.67
C PRO A 162 13.12 -20.66 4.26
N ASP A 163 14.05 -21.07 3.39
CA ASP A 163 14.21 -20.73 1.96
C ASP A 163 13.08 -21.30 1.08
#